data_AF-A0A4R5DUN4-F1
#
_entry.id   AF-A0A4R5DUN4-F1
#
_cell.length_a   1.000
_cell.length_b   1.000
_cell.length_c   1.000
_cell.angle_alpha   90.00
_cell.angle_beta   90.00
_cell.angle_gamma   90.00
#
_symmetry.space_group_name_H-M   'P 1'
#
loop_
_entity.id
_entity.type
_entity.pdbx_description
1 polymer ?
#
loop_
_entity_poly.entity_id
_entity_poly.type
_entity_poly.pdbx_seq_one_letter_code
_entity_poly.pdbx_strand_id
1 'polypeptide(L)'
;MKLRNIFILLCLLGIGCFASAAGIEPQIKTANQFPLRIHPNGKHVTDGNGKPFLMVADVAWQLLRKLNYIDAVHYMDIRKSQSFNTFVLQLLPALPNQKNYNKTAPFQDNDISKPNKAYFDYLEKIVVAAKERELVVGIVVSRKSWNVVFDLYKEEAWKNYGEFVGKRFAKYPNIIWIVSEEEYQSASQFKAIAEGLRSATENNNLVASLSTCSPSNLAPNSANRSDLKFVIPDSTVTYAEYENLANWQKNSGQLSQQPFLISNSEFPKEITDQSVLIRNQAYQSIMSSAAGFCHMSTIKNFYPTWKVNINKDGAEYIHHFVKILKGIPWEYMYPNHTPGLLPDSTDQKRIGTVSLTNDRLSMLYIPESRSIRLDLTKLRGNDFRIVWYSPRTGRRWTGVTLTSSTDALITPPDAQTGWDWILLVGAQD
;
A
#
# COMPACT_ATOMS: atom_id res chain seq x y z
N MET A 1 36.54 -4.32 81.08
CA MET A 1 37.95 -4.69 80.85
C MET A 1 38.04 -5.42 79.51
N LYS A 2 38.79 -4.88 78.51
CA LYS A 2 39.16 -5.46 77.18
C LYS A 2 38.04 -6.11 76.33
N LEU A 3 37.58 -5.47 75.24
CA LEU A 3 38.07 -5.58 73.84
C LEU A 3 37.88 -6.94 73.12
N ARG A 4 36.97 -6.96 72.12
CA ARG A 4 37.03 -7.60 70.77
C ARG A 4 35.68 -7.31 70.06
N ASN A 5 35.59 -6.29 69.19
CA ASN A 5 35.97 -6.24 67.77
C ASN A 5 35.08 -7.06 66.81
N ILE A 6 34.36 -6.35 65.92
CA ILE A 6 34.12 -6.53 64.46
C ILE A 6 33.21 -5.32 64.07
N PHE A 7 33.70 -4.20 63.50
CA PHE A 7 33.85 -3.91 62.04
C PHE A 7 32.59 -4.36 61.24
N ILE A 8 31.68 -3.54 60.66
CA ILE A 8 31.78 -2.48 59.64
C ILE A 8 30.29 -2.15 59.28
N LEU A 9 29.78 -0.98 58.83
CA LEU A 9 30.28 0.36 58.46
C LEU A 9 29.21 1.43 58.81
N LEU A 10 29.44 2.71 58.46
CA LEU A 10 28.40 3.75 58.30
C LEU A 10 28.13 4.02 56.80
N CYS A 11 26.93 4.47 56.43
CA CYS A 11 26.69 5.89 56.04
C CYS A 11 25.25 6.19 55.60
N LEU A 12 24.84 7.44 55.80
CA LEU A 12 23.50 7.98 55.52
C LEU A 12 23.23 8.24 54.03
N LEU A 13 21.93 8.19 53.68
CA LEU A 13 21.17 9.11 52.82
C LEU A 13 19.68 8.73 53.03
N GLY A 14 18.71 9.61 53.20
CA GLY A 14 18.59 10.98 52.68
C GLY A 14 17.39 11.09 51.75
N ILE A 15 16.21 10.58 52.16
CA ILE A 15 15.01 10.51 51.30
C ILE A 15 14.28 11.86 51.32
N GLY A 16 14.61 12.72 50.37
CA GLY A 16 13.85 13.94 50.07
C GLY A 16 12.77 13.67 49.01
N CYS A 17 11.56 14.17 49.25
CA CYS A 17 10.48 14.12 48.25
C CYS A 17 10.81 14.96 47.00
N PHE A 18 10.73 14.35 45.82
CA PHE A 18 10.40 15.06 44.59
C PHE A 18 9.25 14.32 43.88
N ALA A 19 8.04 14.83 44.06
CA ALA A 19 6.92 14.45 43.20
C ALA A 19 7.07 15.21 41.88
N SER A 20 7.64 14.56 40.86
CA SER A 20 7.62 15.08 39.50
C SER A 20 6.20 15.01 38.96
N ALA A 21 5.51 16.14 38.95
CA ALA A 21 4.29 16.31 38.18
C ALA A 21 4.63 16.01 36.71
N ALA A 22 4.00 14.97 36.15
CA ALA A 22 4.18 14.62 34.76
C ALA A 22 3.59 15.73 33.89
N GLY A 23 4.46 16.63 33.41
CA GLY A 23 4.10 17.63 32.43
C GLY A 23 3.56 16.94 31.19
N ILE A 24 2.37 17.34 30.75
CA ILE A 24 1.86 16.97 29.43
C ILE A 24 2.71 17.74 28.43
N GLU A 25 3.78 17.11 27.93
CA GLU A 25 4.50 17.63 26.78
C GLU A 25 3.49 17.74 25.62
N PRO A 26 3.35 18.92 24.99
CA PRO A 26 2.49 19.04 23.82
C PRO A 26 3.08 18.15 22.73
N GLN A 27 2.31 17.16 22.27
CA GLN A 27 2.72 16.36 21.11
C GLN A 27 3.03 17.31 19.95
N ILE A 28 4.31 17.35 19.56
CA ILE A 28 4.75 18.04 18.37
C ILE A 28 3.97 17.42 17.21
N LYS A 29 3.06 18.19 16.60
CA LYS A 29 2.46 17.82 15.32
C LYS A 29 3.61 17.62 14.34
N THR A 30 3.89 16.38 13.96
CA THR A 30 4.92 16.02 12.97
C THR A 30 4.48 16.48 11.59
N ALA A 31 4.65 17.79 11.35
CA ALA A 31 4.02 18.52 10.27
C ALA A 31 4.84 18.46 8.97
N ASN A 32 4.94 17.27 8.38
CA ASN A 32 4.95 17.05 6.93
C ASN A 32 5.03 15.55 6.61
N GLN A 33 3.88 14.85 6.53
CA GLN A 33 3.83 13.52 5.91
C GLN A 33 4.05 13.58 4.39
N PHE A 34 3.97 14.77 3.79
CA PHE A 34 3.97 14.97 2.34
C PHE A 34 4.96 16.08 1.95
N PRO A 35 5.46 16.08 0.70
CA PRO A 35 5.19 15.10 -0.36
C PRO A 35 5.88 13.75 -0.14
N LEU A 36 5.32 12.69 -0.75
CA LEU A 36 5.95 11.37 -0.73
C LEU A 36 7.21 11.34 -1.60
N ARG A 37 8.12 10.42 -1.28
CA ARG A 37 9.40 10.21 -1.98
C ARG A 37 9.66 8.73 -2.19
N ILE A 38 10.48 8.38 -3.19
CA ILE A 38 10.95 7.01 -3.38
C ILE A 38 12.01 6.72 -2.32
N HIS A 39 11.87 5.62 -1.58
CA HIS A 39 12.85 5.22 -0.57
C HIS A 39 14.19 4.89 -1.27
N PRO A 40 15.36 5.18 -0.65
CA PRO A 40 16.69 4.85 -1.19
C PRO A 40 16.96 3.37 -1.53
N ASN A 41 16.01 2.45 -1.30
CA ASN A 41 16.10 1.03 -1.66
C ASN A 41 15.43 0.72 -3.01
N GLY A 42 14.85 1.72 -3.69
CA GLY A 42 14.17 1.57 -4.99
C GLY A 42 12.85 0.78 -4.98
N LYS A 43 12.48 0.15 -3.86
CA LYS A 43 11.29 -0.73 -3.75
C LYS A 43 10.14 -0.12 -2.96
N HIS A 44 10.45 0.82 -2.08
CA HIS A 44 9.49 1.37 -1.13
C HIS A 44 9.30 2.88 -1.29
N VAL A 45 8.36 3.44 -0.55
CA VAL A 45 8.02 4.87 -0.53
C VAL A 45 8.27 5.40 0.89
N THR A 46 8.66 6.67 1.02
CA THR A 46 8.73 7.38 2.31
C THR A 46 7.78 8.56 2.35
N ASP A 47 7.44 8.98 3.57
CA ASP A 47 6.84 10.27 3.86
C ASP A 47 7.85 11.43 3.62
N GLY A 48 7.38 12.66 3.80
CA GLY A 48 8.19 13.88 3.66
C GLY A 48 9.36 14.01 4.66
N ASN A 49 9.42 13.17 5.70
CA ASN A 49 10.48 13.11 6.70
C ASN A 49 11.45 11.93 6.47
N GLY A 50 11.29 11.18 5.37
CA GLY A 50 12.08 9.98 5.08
C GLY A 50 11.64 8.72 5.83
N LYS A 51 10.51 8.74 6.55
CA LYS A 51 9.98 7.56 7.24
C LYS A 51 9.31 6.62 6.24
N PRO A 52 9.54 5.29 6.31
CA PRO A 52 8.85 4.30 5.47
C PRO A 52 7.32 4.45 5.51
N PHE A 53 6.73 4.57 4.32
CA PHE A 53 5.30 4.78 4.10
C PHE A 53 4.70 3.51 3.49
N LEU A 54 4.10 2.67 4.33
CA LEU A 54 3.31 1.53 3.90
C LEU A 54 2.05 2.04 3.19
N MET A 55 2.02 1.99 1.86
CA MET A 55 0.92 2.58 1.09
C MET A 55 -0.30 1.65 1.11
N VAL A 56 -1.35 2.06 1.81
CA VAL A 56 -2.61 1.31 1.91
C VAL A 56 -3.67 2.13 1.20
N ALA A 57 -3.85 1.79 -0.07
CA ALA A 57 -4.73 2.49 -1.00
C ALA A 57 -6.10 1.81 -1.09
N ASP A 58 -7.14 2.59 -1.34
CA ASP A 58 -8.48 2.10 -1.74
C ASP A 58 -8.85 2.63 -3.14
N VAL A 59 -9.47 1.78 -3.96
CA VAL A 59 -9.91 2.16 -5.31
C VAL A 59 -11.27 2.84 -5.27
N ALA A 60 -11.30 4.12 -5.60
CA ALA A 60 -12.45 5.03 -5.52
C ALA A 60 -12.82 5.65 -6.88
N TRP A 61 -12.77 4.86 -7.97
CA TRP A 61 -12.90 5.32 -9.35
C TRP A 61 -13.94 6.42 -9.56
N GLN A 62 -15.18 6.19 -9.16
CA GLN A 62 -16.29 7.08 -9.54
C GLN A 62 -16.57 8.21 -8.55
N LEU A 63 -15.65 8.51 -7.62
CA LEU A 63 -15.84 9.49 -6.52
C LEU A 63 -16.37 10.83 -7.05
N LEU A 64 -15.66 11.46 -8.00
CA LEU A 64 -16.05 12.76 -8.57
C LEU A 64 -17.41 12.71 -9.30
N ARG A 65 -17.78 11.57 -9.87
CA ARG A 65 -19.03 11.37 -10.62
C ARG A 65 -20.23 11.11 -9.71
N LYS A 66 -20.01 10.46 -8.56
CA LYS A 66 -21.08 9.83 -7.77
C LYS A 66 -21.31 10.45 -6.40
N LEU A 67 -20.32 11.10 -5.79
CA LEU A 67 -20.46 11.69 -4.46
C LEU A 67 -20.53 13.21 -4.55
N ASN A 68 -21.34 13.82 -3.68
CA ASN A 68 -21.16 15.23 -3.28
C ASN A 68 -20.00 15.35 -2.28
N TYR A 69 -19.69 16.59 -1.89
CA TYR A 69 -18.63 16.89 -0.93
C TYR A 69 -18.80 16.19 0.43
N ILE A 70 -20.03 16.16 0.98
CA ILE A 70 -20.32 15.57 2.30
C ILE A 70 -20.11 14.05 2.26
N ASP A 71 -20.62 13.39 1.22
CA ASP A 71 -20.45 11.96 1.01
C ASP A 71 -18.98 11.58 0.74
N ALA A 72 -18.24 12.41 0.00
CA ALA A 72 -16.82 12.20 -0.24
C ALA A 72 -15.98 12.36 1.03
N VAL A 73 -16.31 13.37 1.86
CA VAL A 73 -15.73 13.54 3.21
C VAL A 73 -16.03 12.32 4.09
N HIS A 74 -17.29 11.86 4.13
CA HIS A 74 -17.70 10.69 4.91
C HIS A 74 -16.96 9.41 4.48
N TYR A 75 -16.77 9.21 3.17
CA TYR A 75 -15.92 8.14 2.64
C TYR A 75 -14.47 8.24 3.16
N MET A 76 -13.86 9.44 3.10
CA MET A 76 -12.49 9.66 3.56
C MET A 76 -12.34 9.44 5.07
N ASP A 77 -13.30 9.89 5.88
CA ASP A 77 -13.29 9.72 7.34
C ASP A 77 -13.34 8.23 7.73
N ILE A 78 -14.19 7.44 7.06
CA ILE A 78 -14.25 5.98 7.27
C ILE A 78 -12.95 5.31 6.81
N ARG A 79 -12.43 5.65 5.61
CA ARG A 79 -11.19 5.05 5.13
C ARG A 79 -10.00 5.37 6.04
N LYS A 80 -9.89 6.60 6.54
CA LYS A 80 -8.85 6.98 7.51
C LYS A 80 -8.98 6.20 8.83
N SER A 81 -10.19 5.99 9.35
CA SER A 81 -10.39 5.21 10.59
C SER A 81 -10.07 3.72 10.41
N GLN A 82 -10.30 3.17 9.21
CA GLN A 82 -9.90 1.83 8.80
C GLN A 82 -8.38 1.68 8.50
N SER A 83 -7.58 2.73 8.74
CA SER A 83 -6.13 2.80 8.49
C SER A 83 -5.69 2.84 7.01
N PHE A 84 -6.59 3.14 6.08
CA PHE A 84 -6.17 3.57 4.74
C PHE A 84 -5.49 4.94 4.82
N ASN A 85 -4.47 5.14 3.99
CA ASN A 85 -3.73 6.40 3.88
C ASN A 85 -3.73 6.97 2.45
N THR A 86 -4.27 6.23 1.50
CA THR A 86 -4.29 6.58 0.08
C THR A 86 -5.65 6.21 -0.50
N PHE A 87 -6.15 6.95 -1.49
CA PHE A 87 -7.21 6.48 -2.37
C PHE A 87 -6.95 6.88 -3.82
N VAL A 88 -7.39 6.04 -4.76
CA VAL A 88 -7.19 6.23 -6.20
C VAL A 88 -8.51 6.58 -6.87
N LEU A 89 -8.59 7.72 -7.55
CA LEU A 89 -9.73 8.12 -8.36
C LEU A 89 -9.33 8.34 -9.83
N GLN A 90 -10.31 8.37 -10.72
CA GLN A 90 -10.13 8.87 -12.09
C GLN A 90 -10.56 10.35 -12.14
N LEU A 91 -9.70 11.19 -12.70
CA LEU A 91 -9.94 12.62 -12.89
C LEU A 91 -11.13 12.85 -13.80
N LEU A 92 -11.19 12.11 -14.91
CA LEU A 92 -12.25 12.20 -15.91
C LEU A 92 -13.39 11.20 -15.59
N PRO A 93 -14.66 11.50 -15.94
CA PRO A 93 -15.79 10.57 -15.82
C PRO A 93 -15.58 9.26 -16.60
N ALA A 94 -16.36 8.22 -16.32
CA ALA A 94 -16.17 6.91 -17.00
C ALA A 94 -16.33 6.95 -18.52
N LEU A 95 -17.12 7.88 -19.06
CA LEU A 95 -17.30 8.12 -20.50
C LEU A 95 -17.30 9.64 -20.80
N PRO A 96 -16.88 10.08 -21.99
CA PRO A 96 -16.87 11.50 -22.39
C PRO A 96 -18.20 12.24 -22.35
N ASN A 97 -19.33 11.53 -22.45
CA ASN A 97 -20.66 12.13 -22.35
C ASN A 97 -21.17 12.30 -20.89
N GLN A 98 -20.38 11.86 -19.90
CA GLN A 98 -20.75 11.95 -18.49
C GLN A 98 -20.19 13.21 -17.82
N LYS A 99 -20.79 13.56 -16.70
CA LYS A 99 -20.50 14.77 -15.91
C LYS A 99 -20.22 14.39 -14.46
N ASN A 100 -19.56 15.26 -13.69
CA ASN A 100 -19.38 15.06 -12.25
C ASN A 100 -20.74 15.07 -11.51
N TYR A 101 -20.72 14.84 -10.19
CA TYR A 101 -21.93 14.91 -9.36
C TYR A 101 -22.72 16.21 -9.57
N ASN A 102 -22.01 17.35 -9.64
CA ASN A 102 -22.54 18.70 -9.85
C ASN A 102 -22.97 18.98 -11.31
N LYS A 103 -23.18 17.93 -12.12
CA LYS A 103 -23.60 18.00 -13.54
C LYS A 103 -22.69 18.87 -14.42
N THR A 104 -21.41 19.00 -14.05
CA THR A 104 -20.38 19.72 -14.82
C THR A 104 -19.55 18.74 -15.64
N ALA A 105 -19.28 19.05 -16.91
CA ALA A 105 -18.32 18.30 -17.74
C ALA A 105 -16.88 18.79 -17.46
N PRO A 106 -15.84 17.96 -17.62
CA PRO A 106 -14.45 18.37 -17.39
C PRO A 106 -13.95 19.41 -18.40
N PHE A 107 -14.49 19.39 -19.62
CA PHE A 107 -14.11 20.27 -20.72
C PHE A 107 -15.35 20.87 -21.38
N GLN A 108 -15.19 22.00 -22.07
CA GLN A 108 -16.21 22.52 -22.99
C GLN A 108 -16.19 21.68 -24.27
N ASP A 109 -17.33 21.13 -24.68
CA ASP A 109 -17.49 20.31 -25.90
C ASP A 109 -16.48 19.16 -26.07
N ASN A 110 -16.00 18.61 -24.95
CA ASN A 110 -14.90 17.64 -24.86
C ASN A 110 -13.55 18.12 -25.42
N ASP A 111 -13.37 19.43 -25.64
CA ASP A 111 -12.10 20.00 -26.06
C ASP A 111 -11.10 20.06 -24.90
N ILE A 112 -10.07 19.20 -24.92
CA ILE A 112 -9.09 19.10 -23.82
C ILE A 112 -8.30 20.40 -23.58
N SER A 113 -8.30 21.32 -24.56
CA SER A 113 -7.69 22.66 -24.41
C SER A 113 -8.60 23.67 -23.67
N LYS A 114 -9.87 23.34 -23.44
CA LYS A 114 -10.89 24.19 -22.79
C LYS A 114 -11.40 23.60 -21.47
N PRO A 115 -10.54 23.51 -20.42
CA PRO A 115 -10.91 22.95 -19.12
C PRO A 115 -11.99 23.77 -18.42
N ASN A 116 -13.01 23.09 -17.89
CA ASN A 116 -14.11 23.71 -17.17
C ASN A 116 -13.72 24.01 -15.71
N LYS A 117 -13.54 25.29 -15.37
CA LYS A 117 -13.13 25.74 -14.02
C LYS A 117 -13.96 25.08 -12.91
N ALA A 118 -15.29 25.01 -13.02
CA ALA A 118 -16.17 24.47 -11.98
C ALA A 118 -15.99 22.95 -11.76
N TYR A 119 -15.52 22.21 -12.76
CA TYR A 119 -15.16 20.80 -12.62
C TYR A 119 -13.91 20.64 -11.76
N PHE A 120 -12.85 21.37 -12.11
CA PHE A 120 -11.56 21.31 -11.41
C PHE A 120 -11.60 21.97 -10.02
N ASP A 121 -12.43 23.00 -9.81
CA ASP A 121 -12.74 23.55 -8.48
C ASP A 121 -13.34 22.47 -7.55
N TYR A 122 -14.12 21.52 -8.08
CA TYR A 122 -14.65 20.42 -7.28
C TYR A 122 -13.57 19.39 -6.91
N LEU A 123 -12.71 19.00 -7.86
CA LEU A 123 -11.55 18.16 -7.58
C LEU A 123 -10.62 18.81 -6.53
N GLU A 124 -10.43 20.12 -6.58
CA GLU A 124 -9.64 20.87 -5.59
C GLU A 124 -10.22 20.77 -4.17
N LYS A 125 -11.55 20.84 -4.02
CA LYS A 125 -12.21 20.58 -2.72
C LYS A 125 -11.97 19.16 -2.20
N ILE A 126 -11.95 18.16 -3.10
CA ILE A 126 -11.66 16.76 -2.74
C ILE A 126 -10.19 16.58 -2.31
N VAL A 127 -9.24 17.19 -3.02
CA VAL A 127 -7.81 17.15 -2.68
C VAL A 127 -7.52 17.84 -1.34
N VAL A 128 -8.17 18.99 -1.07
CA VAL A 128 -8.08 19.69 0.22
C VAL A 128 -8.63 18.83 1.35
N ALA A 129 -9.84 18.28 1.22
CA ALA A 129 -10.46 17.43 2.24
C ALA A 129 -9.63 16.16 2.52
N ALA A 130 -8.96 15.60 1.51
CA ALA A 130 -8.00 14.51 1.67
C ALA A 130 -6.75 14.95 2.44
N LYS A 131 -6.18 16.12 2.13
CA LYS A 131 -5.00 16.67 2.81
C LYS A 131 -5.25 16.90 4.30
N GLU A 132 -6.42 17.43 4.66
CA GLU A 132 -6.87 17.64 6.05
C GLU A 132 -6.93 16.34 6.86
N ARG A 133 -7.13 15.20 6.19
CA ARG A 133 -7.19 13.85 6.78
C ARG A 133 -5.87 13.09 6.67
N GLU A 134 -4.82 13.76 6.18
CA GLU A 134 -3.54 13.15 5.81
C GLU A 134 -3.72 11.93 4.88
N LEU A 135 -4.54 12.10 3.84
CA LEU A 135 -4.76 11.11 2.78
C LEU A 135 -4.07 11.54 1.49
N VAL A 136 -3.38 10.60 0.87
CA VAL A 136 -2.84 10.71 -0.49
C VAL A 136 -3.95 10.49 -1.51
N VAL A 137 -4.00 11.33 -2.53
CA VAL A 137 -4.90 11.16 -3.68
C VAL A 137 -4.09 10.69 -4.87
N GLY A 138 -4.28 9.43 -5.27
CA GLY A 138 -3.86 8.92 -6.57
C GLY A 138 -4.84 9.38 -7.64
N ILE A 139 -4.40 10.21 -8.58
CA ILE A 139 -5.26 10.80 -9.61
C ILE A 139 -4.90 10.21 -10.97
N VAL A 140 -5.73 9.29 -11.46
CA VAL A 140 -5.63 8.76 -12.83
C VAL A 140 -6.12 9.82 -13.82
N VAL A 141 -5.18 10.41 -14.58
CA VAL A 141 -5.44 11.61 -15.39
C VAL A 141 -6.20 11.33 -16.69
N SER A 142 -6.11 10.10 -17.22
CA SER A 142 -6.92 9.60 -18.35
C SER A 142 -6.92 8.05 -18.34
N ARG A 143 -7.87 7.45 -19.05
CA ARG A 143 -8.03 5.98 -19.24
C ARG A 143 -8.59 5.70 -20.64
N LYS A 144 -8.48 4.45 -21.11
CA LYS A 144 -8.96 3.96 -22.42
C LYS A 144 -10.28 4.56 -22.94
N SER A 145 -11.28 4.77 -22.08
CA SER A 145 -12.59 5.31 -22.49
C SER A 145 -12.58 6.77 -22.96
N TRP A 146 -11.48 7.50 -22.76
CA TRP A 146 -11.27 8.86 -23.25
C TRP A 146 -10.36 8.94 -24.48
N ASN A 147 -9.79 7.82 -24.96
CA ASN A 147 -8.92 7.81 -26.15
C ASN A 147 -9.64 8.42 -27.37
N VAL A 148 -10.92 8.13 -27.57
CA VAL A 148 -11.80 8.76 -28.59
C VAL A 148 -11.78 10.29 -28.58
N VAL A 149 -11.50 10.94 -27.44
CA VAL A 149 -11.32 12.39 -27.35
C VAL A 149 -9.85 12.78 -27.53
N PHE A 150 -8.93 12.09 -26.86
CA PHE A 150 -7.51 12.43 -26.90
C PHE A 150 -6.85 12.19 -28.26
N ASP A 151 -7.28 11.18 -29.01
CA ASP A 151 -6.70 10.78 -30.30
C ASP A 151 -7.04 11.75 -31.44
N LEU A 152 -7.98 12.68 -31.21
CA LEU A 152 -8.24 13.84 -32.07
C LEU A 152 -7.08 14.85 -32.06
N TYR A 153 -6.20 14.77 -31.05
CA TYR A 153 -5.11 15.71 -30.81
C TYR A 153 -3.72 15.10 -31.11
N LYS A 154 -2.68 15.92 -30.93
CA LYS A 154 -1.26 15.55 -31.09
C LYS A 154 -0.48 15.84 -29.81
N GLU A 155 0.80 15.46 -29.82
CA GLU A 155 1.71 15.44 -28.66
C GLU A 155 1.70 16.73 -27.82
N GLU A 156 1.74 17.88 -28.49
CA GLU A 156 1.71 19.20 -27.84
C GLU A 156 0.45 19.41 -26.96
N ALA A 157 -0.74 19.07 -27.48
CA ALA A 157 -1.98 19.23 -26.73
C ALA A 157 -2.10 18.24 -25.56
N TRP A 158 -1.55 17.02 -25.69
CA TRP A 158 -1.46 16.07 -24.59
C TRP A 158 -0.51 16.57 -23.49
N LYS A 159 0.61 17.18 -23.87
CA LYS A 159 1.54 17.83 -22.95
C LYS A 159 0.93 19.04 -22.26
N ASN A 160 0.24 19.90 -23.00
CA ASN A 160 -0.46 21.07 -22.46
C ASN A 160 -1.59 20.67 -21.49
N TYR A 161 -2.29 19.55 -21.73
CA TYR A 161 -3.22 18.97 -20.76
C TYR A 161 -2.52 18.54 -19.47
N GLY A 162 -1.39 17.82 -19.58
CA GLY A 162 -0.56 17.44 -18.43
C GLY A 162 -0.07 18.65 -17.64
N GLU A 163 0.42 19.69 -18.33
CA GLU A 163 0.89 20.94 -17.71
C GLU A 163 -0.25 21.68 -17.00
N PHE A 164 -1.41 21.85 -17.65
CA PHE A 164 -2.57 22.49 -17.04
C PHE A 164 -2.97 21.82 -15.72
N VAL A 165 -3.09 20.48 -15.72
CA VAL A 165 -3.46 19.71 -14.53
C VAL A 165 -2.36 19.79 -13.47
N GLY A 166 -1.09 19.56 -13.83
CA GLY A 166 0.03 19.66 -12.90
C GLY A 166 0.12 21.03 -12.24
N LYS A 167 0.09 22.11 -13.04
CA LYS A 167 0.25 23.50 -12.60
C LYS A 167 -0.85 23.95 -11.66
N ARG A 168 -2.10 23.57 -11.95
CA ARG A 168 -3.25 23.90 -11.12
C ARG A 168 -3.13 23.32 -9.71
N PHE A 169 -2.58 22.11 -9.59
CA PHE A 169 -2.57 21.34 -8.35
C PHE A 169 -1.18 21.23 -7.69
N ALA A 170 -0.12 21.80 -8.26
CA ALA A 170 1.26 21.74 -7.74
C ALA A 170 1.44 22.16 -6.27
N LYS A 171 0.56 23.03 -5.74
CA LYS A 171 0.50 23.42 -4.33
C LYS A 171 0.03 22.32 -3.36
N TYR A 172 -0.37 21.15 -3.86
CA TYR A 172 -0.89 20.02 -3.08
C TYR A 172 0.12 18.86 -3.03
N PRO A 173 0.86 18.71 -1.91
CA PRO A 173 1.91 17.69 -1.82
C PRO A 173 1.35 16.26 -1.62
N ASN A 174 0.07 16.12 -1.31
CA ASN A 174 -0.62 14.84 -1.09
C ASN A 174 -1.19 14.22 -2.38
N ILE A 175 -0.68 14.59 -3.56
CA ILE A 175 -1.08 14.00 -4.85
C ILE A 175 0.00 13.06 -5.36
N ILE A 176 -0.42 11.90 -5.86
CA ILE A 176 0.32 11.08 -6.83
C ILE A 176 -0.44 11.20 -8.16
N TRP A 177 0.23 11.67 -9.20
CA TRP A 177 -0.35 11.62 -10.55
C TRP A 177 -0.21 10.20 -11.08
N ILE A 178 -1.21 9.70 -11.80
CA ILE A 178 -1.17 8.37 -12.37
C ILE A 178 -1.54 8.48 -13.85
N VAL A 179 -0.62 8.07 -14.72
CA VAL A 179 -0.81 8.06 -16.18
C VAL A 179 -0.92 6.61 -16.65
N SER A 180 -1.86 6.29 -17.52
CA SER A 180 -2.11 4.91 -17.93
C SER A 180 -1.08 4.41 -18.96
N GLU A 181 -0.50 3.25 -18.69
CA GLU A 181 0.33 2.44 -19.60
C GLU A 181 -0.50 1.23 -20.13
N GLU A 182 -1.83 1.35 -20.16
CA GLU A 182 -2.72 0.34 -20.77
C GLU A 182 -2.32 0.09 -22.23
N GLU A 183 -2.34 -1.18 -22.69
CA GLU A 183 -1.94 -1.60 -24.06
C GLU A 183 -2.60 -0.79 -25.19
N TYR A 184 -3.80 -0.28 -24.93
CA TYR A 184 -4.62 0.48 -25.88
C TYR A 184 -4.31 1.99 -25.91
N GLN A 185 -3.33 2.47 -25.14
CA GLN A 185 -2.96 3.88 -25.05
C GLN A 185 -1.57 4.11 -25.67
N SER A 186 -1.45 5.13 -26.51
CA SER A 186 -0.18 5.43 -27.17
C SER A 186 0.94 5.73 -26.16
N ALA A 187 2.08 5.07 -26.30
CA ALA A 187 3.29 5.35 -25.51
C ALA A 187 3.76 6.81 -25.64
N SER A 188 3.47 7.50 -26.75
CA SER A 188 3.73 8.94 -26.91
C SER A 188 2.73 9.81 -26.15
N GLN A 189 1.48 9.35 -26.00
CA GLN A 189 0.47 10.05 -25.20
C GLN A 189 0.76 9.94 -23.71
N PHE A 190 1.14 8.75 -23.22
CA PHE A 190 1.68 8.59 -21.87
C PHE A 190 2.84 9.55 -21.61
N LYS A 191 3.85 9.53 -22.50
CA LYS A 191 5.07 10.34 -22.38
C LYS A 191 4.75 11.83 -22.31
N ALA A 192 3.95 12.35 -23.25
CA ALA A 192 3.61 13.77 -23.33
C ALA A 192 2.85 14.25 -22.08
N ILE A 193 1.87 13.49 -21.61
CA ILE A 193 1.11 13.82 -20.40
C ILE A 193 2.03 13.79 -19.16
N ALA A 194 2.88 12.76 -19.04
CA ALA A 194 3.84 12.64 -17.94
C ALA A 194 4.87 13.79 -17.94
N GLU A 195 5.39 14.19 -19.10
CA GLU A 195 6.28 15.35 -19.23
C GLU A 195 5.61 16.65 -18.79
N GLY A 196 4.37 16.90 -19.22
CA GLY A 196 3.60 18.09 -18.81
C GLY A 196 3.33 18.12 -17.30
N LEU A 197 3.03 16.97 -16.69
CA LEU A 197 2.85 16.86 -15.24
C LEU A 197 4.16 17.13 -14.48
N ARG A 198 5.31 16.65 -14.98
CA ARG A 198 6.61 16.88 -14.35
C ARG A 198 7.10 18.33 -14.51
N SER A 199 6.94 18.94 -15.69
CA SER A 199 7.35 20.34 -15.93
C SER A 199 6.62 21.32 -15.01
N ALA A 200 5.36 21.03 -14.67
CA ALA A 200 4.51 21.91 -13.88
C ALA A 200 4.60 21.73 -12.36
N THR A 201 5.25 20.67 -11.86
CA THR A 201 5.29 20.32 -10.43
C THR A 201 6.68 20.46 -9.79
N GLU A 202 7.71 20.82 -10.56
CA GLU A 202 9.12 20.82 -10.11
C GLU A 202 9.55 19.47 -9.48
N ASN A 203 8.94 18.36 -9.94
CA ASN A 203 9.06 17.01 -9.36
C ASN A 203 8.62 16.89 -7.88
N ASN A 204 7.79 17.80 -7.37
CA ASN A 204 7.28 17.70 -6.00
C ASN A 204 6.26 16.57 -5.80
N ASN A 205 5.46 16.23 -6.82
CA ASN A 205 4.55 15.09 -6.80
C ASN A 205 5.17 13.89 -7.55
N LEU A 206 4.89 12.67 -7.06
CA LEU A 206 5.23 11.45 -7.78
C LEU A 206 4.31 11.27 -8.99
N VAL A 207 4.87 10.81 -10.12
CA VAL A 207 4.15 10.42 -11.33
C VAL A 207 4.23 8.91 -11.50
N ALA A 208 3.17 8.21 -11.13
CA ALA A 208 3.04 6.78 -11.28
C ALA A 208 2.51 6.38 -12.66
N SER A 209 2.68 5.09 -13.01
CA SER A 209 1.92 4.48 -14.11
C SER A 209 0.79 3.56 -13.62
N LEU A 210 -0.24 3.37 -14.46
CA LEU A 210 -1.33 2.42 -14.26
C LEU A 210 -1.29 1.30 -15.30
N SER A 211 -1.38 0.04 -14.86
CA SER A 211 -1.67 -1.12 -15.70
C SER A 211 -2.92 -1.84 -15.18
N THR A 212 -3.76 -2.35 -16.08
CA THR A 212 -4.97 -3.14 -15.75
C THR A 212 -4.76 -4.66 -15.81
N CYS A 213 -3.62 -5.12 -16.32
CA CYS A 213 -3.24 -6.52 -16.39
C CYS A 213 -1.80 -6.69 -15.87
N SER A 214 -1.23 -7.89 -15.96
CA SER A 214 0.19 -8.15 -15.68
C SER A 214 1.08 -7.16 -16.45
N PRO A 215 1.89 -6.31 -15.79
CA PRO A 215 2.72 -5.33 -16.49
C PRO A 215 3.67 -6.00 -17.46
N SER A 216 3.73 -5.48 -18.69
CA SER A 216 4.80 -5.83 -19.62
C SER A 216 6.16 -5.43 -19.03
N ASN A 217 7.19 -6.20 -19.37
CA ASN A 217 8.56 -5.94 -18.94
C ASN A 217 9.10 -4.66 -19.62
N LEU A 218 8.76 -3.50 -19.05
CA LEU A 218 9.40 -2.25 -19.41
C LEU A 218 10.88 -2.34 -19.01
N ALA A 219 11.75 -2.27 -20.00
CA ALA A 219 13.20 -2.23 -19.77
C ALA A 219 13.55 -1.10 -18.79
N PRO A 220 14.53 -1.27 -17.89
CA PRO A 220 14.86 -0.29 -16.84
C PRO A 220 15.26 1.10 -17.37
N ASN A 221 15.55 1.20 -18.67
CA ASN A 221 15.94 2.41 -19.38
C ASN A 221 14.85 2.96 -20.33
N SER A 222 13.56 2.68 -20.09
CA SER A 222 12.50 3.31 -20.89
C SER A 222 12.51 4.83 -20.69
N ALA A 223 12.29 5.59 -21.76
CA ALA A 223 12.16 7.06 -21.72
C ALA A 223 10.87 7.52 -21.00
N ASN A 224 10.04 6.57 -20.57
CA ASN A 224 8.71 6.75 -20.00
C ASN A 224 8.73 6.39 -18.49
N ARG A 225 9.80 6.70 -17.77
CA ARG A 225 9.96 6.29 -16.36
C ARG A 225 8.92 6.97 -15.46
N SER A 226 7.94 6.18 -14.99
CA SER A 226 7.15 6.47 -13.80
C SER A 226 8.01 6.34 -12.53
N ASP A 227 7.59 6.98 -11.44
CA ASP A 227 8.27 6.89 -10.13
C ASP A 227 7.84 5.63 -9.37
N LEU A 228 6.59 5.19 -9.57
CA LEU A 228 6.01 3.94 -9.03
C LEU A 228 4.95 3.37 -9.98
N LYS A 229 4.53 2.12 -9.77
CA LYS A 229 3.45 1.48 -10.54
C LYS A 229 2.22 1.16 -9.71
N PHE A 230 1.04 1.39 -10.27
CA PHE A 230 -0.22 0.83 -9.81
C PHE A 230 -0.67 -0.24 -10.80
N VAL A 231 -0.86 -1.47 -10.32
CA VAL A 231 -1.48 -2.55 -11.09
C VAL A 231 -2.87 -2.78 -10.54
N ILE A 232 -3.89 -2.26 -11.23
CA ILE A 232 -5.28 -2.30 -10.78
C ILE A 232 -6.12 -2.99 -11.85
N PRO A 233 -6.34 -4.31 -11.72
CA PRO A 233 -7.29 -5.03 -12.55
C PRO A 233 -8.67 -4.39 -12.55
N ASP A 234 -9.32 -4.38 -13.71
CA ASP A 234 -10.68 -3.88 -13.84
C ASP A 234 -11.68 -4.99 -14.25
N SER A 235 -12.92 -4.62 -14.52
CA SER A 235 -13.98 -5.58 -14.79
C SER A 235 -13.88 -6.32 -16.12
N THR A 236 -12.91 -5.99 -16.99
CA THR A 236 -12.72 -6.62 -18.30
C THR A 236 -11.68 -7.74 -18.31
N VAL A 237 -10.85 -7.90 -17.27
CA VAL A 237 -9.85 -8.98 -17.24
C VAL A 237 -10.49 -10.35 -17.00
N THR A 238 -9.87 -11.36 -17.58
CA THR A 238 -10.19 -12.78 -17.46
C THR A 238 -9.53 -13.43 -16.24
N TYR A 239 -9.99 -14.64 -15.87
CA TYR A 239 -9.33 -15.45 -14.83
C TYR A 239 -7.86 -15.77 -15.18
N ALA A 240 -7.54 -16.03 -16.45
CA ALA A 240 -6.17 -16.26 -16.89
C ALA A 240 -5.27 -15.03 -16.74
N GLU A 241 -5.79 -13.81 -16.96
CA GLU A 241 -5.04 -12.57 -16.72
C GLU A 241 -4.81 -12.30 -15.23
N TYR A 242 -5.77 -12.67 -14.37
CA TYR A 242 -5.61 -12.65 -12.92
C TYR A 242 -4.51 -13.64 -12.45
N GLU A 243 -4.51 -14.87 -12.96
CA GLU A 243 -3.44 -15.85 -12.71
C GLU A 243 -2.08 -15.36 -13.22
N ASN A 244 -2.02 -14.80 -14.44
CA ASN A 244 -0.80 -14.22 -15.00
C ASN A 244 -0.27 -13.06 -14.16
N LEU A 245 -1.15 -12.24 -13.59
CA LEU A 245 -0.76 -11.17 -12.67
C LEU A 245 -0.21 -11.72 -11.34
N ALA A 246 -0.84 -12.74 -10.75
CA ALA A 246 -0.34 -13.40 -9.54
C ALA A 246 1.03 -14.09 -9.78
N ASN A 247 1.20 -14.70 -10.96
CA ASN A 247 2.48 -15.26 -11.40
C ASN A 247 3.54 -14.19 -11.66
N TRP A 248 3.17 -13.07 -12.28
CA TRP A 248 4.07 -11.91 -12.46
C TRP A 248 4.53 -11.37 -11.11
N GLN A 249 3.61 -11.21 -10.14
CA GLN A 249 3.91 -10.72 -8.80
C GLN A 249 4.97 -11.61 -8.11
N LYS A 250 4.75 -12.93 -8.11
CA LYS A 250 5.65 -13.90 -7.47
C LYS A 250 7.02 -14.01 -8.15
N ASN A 251 7.08 -13.93 -9.48
CA ASN A 251 8.32 -14.16 -10.23
C ASN A 251 9.10 -12.87 -10.51
N SER A 252 8.42 -11.85 -11.04
CA SER A 252 9.00 -10.59 -11.52
C SER A 252 8.82 -9.43 -10.54
N GLY A 253 7.67 -9.35 -9.85
CA GLY A 253 7.37 -8.28 -8.89
C GLY A 253 8.40 -8.21 -7.76
N GLN A 254 8.76 -9.35 -7.19
CA GLN A 254 9.85 -9.47 -6.20
C GLN A 254 11.20 -8.88 -6.68
N LEU A 255 11.50 -8.94 -7.98
CA LEU A 255 12.74 -8.43 -8.57
C LEU A 255 12.67 -6.94 -8.92
N SER A 256 11.48 -6.34 -8.90
CA SER A 256 11.26 -4.92 -9.27
C SER A 256 12.19 -3.99 -8.50
N GLN A 257 12.86 -3.09 -9.22
CA GLN A 257 13.69 -1.99 -8.68
C GLN A 257 12.93 -0.65 -8.71
N GLN A 258 11.60 -0.74 -8.74
CA GLN A 258 10.66 0.37 -8.71
C GLN A 258 9.54 0.01 -7.72
N PRO A 259 9.04 0.95 -6.89
CA PRO A 259 7.91 0.66 -6.01
C PRO A 259 6.66 0.34 -6.83
N PHE A 260 5.91 -0.65 -6.39
CA PHE A 260 4.63 -0.99 -6.99
C PHE A 260 3.57 -1.26 -5.93
N LEU A 261 2.32 -0.98 -6.29
CA LEU A 261 1.14 -1.47 -5.62
C LEU A 261 0.38 -2.35 -6.59
N ILE A 262 -0.07 -3.48 -6.07
CA ILE A 262 -0.99 -4.38 -6.75
C ILE A 262 -2.34 -4.32 -6.02
N SER A 263 -3.41 -4.24 -6.80
CA SER A 263 -4.78 -4.43 -6.33
C SER A 263 -5.23 -5.86 -6.54
N ASN A 264 -6.29 -6.24 -5.83
CA ASN A 264 -6.87 -7.58 -5.80
C ASN A 264 -6.67 -8.33 -7.13
N SER A 265 -5.79 -9.33 -7.12
CA SER A 265 -5.47 -10.16 -8.29
C SER A 265 -6.53 -11.23 -8.57
N GLU A 266 -7.75 -11.01 -8.07
CA GLU A 266 -8.98 -11.76 -8.35
C GLU A 266 -10.12 -10.93 -7.74
N PHE A 267 -11.18 -10.65 -8.51
CA PHE A 267 -12.40 -9.99 -8.00
C PHE A 267 -13.64 -10.75 -8.50
N PRO A 268 -13.97 -11.90 -7.88
CA PRO A 268 -15.04 -12.76 -8.35
C PRO A 268 -16.39 -12.07 -8.12
N LYS A 269 -17.18 -11.93 -9.19
CA LYS A 269 -18.47 -11.24 -9.20
C LYS A 269 -19.56 -11.96 -8.39
N GLU A 270 -19.31 -13.22 -8.03
CA GLU A 270 -20.25 -14.17 -7.45
C GLU A 270 -20.02 -14.41 -5.93
N ILE A 271 -18.87 -14.00 -5.39
CA ILE A 271 -18.56 -14.17 -3.96
C ILE A 271 -19.14 -13.02 -3.14
N THR A 272 -19.93 -13.37 -2.12
CA THR A 272 -20.59 -12.44 -1.18
C THR A 272 -19.72 -11.95 -0.03
N ASP A 273 -18.62 -12.66 0.28
CA ASP A 273 -17.59 -12.24 1.24
C ASP A 273 -16.18 -12.50 0.68
N GLN A 274 -15.48 -11.42 0.33
CA GLN A 274 -14.12 -11.47 -0.26
C GLN A 274 -13.00 -11.38 0.78
N SER A 275 -13.33 -11.37 2.07
CA SER A 275 -12.41 -11.08 3.17
C SER A 275 -11.15 -11.94 3.22
N VAL A 276 -11.29 -13.26 3.01
CA VAL A 276 -10.15 -14.19 3.05
C VAL A 276 -9.21 -13.95 1.86
N LEU A 277 -9.78 -13.79 0.68
CA LEU A 277 -9.07 -13.52 -0.57
C LEU A 277 -8.27 -12.21 -0.47
N ILE A 278 -8.89 -11.16 0.08
CA ILE A 278 -8.29 -9.83 0.18
C ILE A 278 -7.18 -9.77 1.23
N ARG A 279 -7.33 -10.44 2.39
CA ARG A 279 -6.19 -10.59 3.32
C ARG A 279 -5.03 -11.36 2.69
N ASN A 280 -5.31 -12.43 1.95
CA ASN A 280 -4.27 -13.21 1.26
C ASN A 280 -3.51 -12.32 0.26
N GLN A 281 -4.22 -11.63 -0.64
CA GLN A 281 -3.62 -10.73 -1.63
C GLN A 281 -2.85 -9.56 -0.97
N ALA A 282 -3.35 -9.00 0.13
CA ALA A 282 -2.66 -7.95 0.89
C ALA A 282 -1.31 -8.44 1.45
N TYR A 283 -1.27 -9.62 2.07
CA TYR A 283 -0.01 -10.16 2.57
C TYR A 283 0.92 -10.64 1.43
N GLN A 284 0.41 -11.30 0.38
CA GLN A 284 1.22 -11.68 -0.79
C GLN A 284 1.89 -10.47 -1.46
N SER A 285 1.27 -9.28 -1.40
CA SER A 285 1.87 -8.02 -1.85
C SER A 285 3.16 -7.71 -1.07
N ILE A 286 3.12 -7.79 0.26
CA ILE A 286 4.30 -7.61 1.12
C ILE A 286 5.31 -8.75 0.93
N MET A 287 4.85 -9.99 0.75
CA MET A 287 5.72 -11.14 0.45
C MET A 287 6.43 -11.01 -0.91
N SER A 288 6.08 -10.00 -1.72
CA SER A 288 6.70 -9.69 -3.01
C SER A 288 7.47 -8.36 -3.00
N SER A 289 7.75 -7.80 -1.81
CA SER A 289 8.31 -6.45 -1.61
C SER A 289 7.54 -5.33 -2.36
N ALA A 290 6.21 -5.42 -2.43
CA ALA A 290 5.39 -4.29 -2.87
C ALA A 290 5.47 -3.16 -1.84
N ALA A 291 5.25 -1.92 -2.29
CA ALA A 291 5.23 -0.74 -1.42
C ALA A 291 4.02 -0.66 -0.47
N GLY A 292 3.15 -1.66 -0.52
CA GLY A 292 1.92 -1.79 0.24
C GLY A 292 0.88 -2.56 -0.56
N PHE A 293 -0.39 -2.18 -0.45
CA PHE A 293 -1.52 -2.87 -1.06
C PHE A 293 -2.59 -1.88 -1.54
N CYS A 294 -3.20 -2.16 -2.71
CA CYS A 294 -4.27 -1.34 -3.27
C CYS A 294 -5.61 -2.10 -3.18
N HIS A 295 -6.33 -1.92 -2.09
CA HIS A 295 -7.63 -2.54 -1.88
C HIS A 295 -8.66 -2.13 -2.94
N MET A 296 -9.30 -3.13 -3.57
CA MET A 296 -10.47 -2.91 -4.40
C MET A 296 -11.67 -3.69 -3.86
N SER A 297 -12.79 -2.99 -3.66
CA SER A 297 -14.02 -3.55 -3.09
C SER A 297 -15.22 -3.35 -4.03
N THR A 298 -16.42 -3.76 -3.61
CA THR A 298 -17.68 -3.46 -4.33
C THR A 298 -17.97 -1.96 -4.41
N ILE A 299 -17.40 -1.15 -3.50
CA ILE A 299 -17.70 0.30 -3.43
C ILE A 299 -16.97 1.17 -4.46
N LYS A 300 -16.02 0.62 -5.23
CA LYS A 300 -15.19 1.37 -6.21
C LYS A 300 -15.94 2.32 -7.16
N ASN A 301 -17.18 1.96 -7.48
CA ASN A 301 -18.05 2.69 -8.40
C ASN A 301 -19.19 3.48 -7.71
N PHE A 302 -19.22 3.49 -6.38
CA PHE A 302 -20.21 4.15 -5.53
C PHE A 302 -21.66 3.87 -5.95
N TYR A 303 -22.01 2.59 -6.04
CA TYR A 303 -23.40 2.13 -6.13
C TYR A 303 -24.17 2.47 -4.83
N PRO A 304 -25.51 2.52 -4.82
CA PRO A 304 -26.28 3.04 -3.68
C PRO A 304 -25.98 2.39 -2.31
N THR A 305 -25.57 1.12 -2.30
CA THR A 305 -25.21 0.37 -1.09
C THR A 305 -23.82 0.70 -0.52
N TRP A 306 -23.05 1.61 -1.11
CA TRP A 306 -21.66 1.84 -0.73
C TRP A 306 -21.46 2.18 0.76
N LYS A 307 -22.38 2.92 1.38
CA LYS A 307 -22.33 3.26 2.82
C LYS A 307 -22.47 2.04 3.73
N VAL A 308 -23.11 0.97 3.27
CA VAL A 308 -23.23 -0.31 3.98
C VAL A 308 -22.00 -1.19 3.69
N ASN A 309 -21.53 -1.20 2.44
CA ASN A 309 -20.45 -2.07 1.99
C ASN A 309 -19.03 -1.55 2.30
N ILE A 310 -18.86 -0.28 2.71
CA ILE A 310 -17.55 0.29 3.03
C ILE A 310 -16.83 -0.40 4.20
N ASN A 311 -17.57 -1.08 5.08
CA ASN A 311 -17.05 -1.89 6.20
C ASN A 311 -17.00 -3.39 5.89
N LYS A 312 -17.04 -3.77 4.61
CA LYS A 312 -17.02 -5.16 4.13
C LYS A 312 -15.92 -5.32 3.07
N ASP A 313 -15.93 -6.48 2.40
CA ASP A 313 -15.01 -6.83 1.33
C ASP A 313 -13.55 -6.75 1.82
N GLY A 314 -13.26 -7.22 3.03
CA GLY A 314 -11.91 -7.24 3.60
C GLY A 314 -11.43 -5.92 4.22
N ALA A 315 -12.13 -4.80 4.02
CA ALA A 315 -11.81 -3.50 4.60
C ALA A 315 -11.74 -3.54 6.14
N GLU A 316 -12.54 -4.38 6.77
CA GLU A 316 -12.59 -4.59 8.21
C GLU A 316 -11.29 -5.18 8.81
N TYR A 317 -10.40 -5.77 7.99
CA TYR A 317 -9.10 -6.30 8.44
C TYR A 317 -7.91 -5.38 8.15
N ILE A 318 -8.10 -4.30 7.39
CA ILE A 318 -7.00 -3.43 6.94
C ILE A 318 -6.29 -2.76 8.12
N HIS A 319 -7.01 -2.42 9.18
CA HIS A 319 -6.41 -1.89 10.40
C HIS A 319 -5.53 -2.94 11.13
N HIS A 320 -5.85 -4.24 11.02
CA HIS A 320 -5.01 -5.32 11.53
C HIS A 320 -3.75 -5.51 10.69
N PHE A 321 -3.89 -5.49 9.35
CA PHE A 321 -2.76 -5.52 8.40
C PHE A 321 -1.75 -4.39 8.71
N VAL A 322 -2.23 -3.15 8.81
CA VAL A 322 -1.40 -1.98 9.16
C VAL A 322 -0.80 -2.10 10.57
N LYS A 323 -1.57 -2.56 11.57
CA LYS A 323 -1.07 -2.73 12.95
C LYS A 323 0.05 -3.76 13.05
N ILE A 324 -0.09 -4.89 12.35
CA ILE A 324 0.92 -5.97 12.34
C ILE A 324 2.20 -5.48 11.66
N LEU A 325 2.09 -4.91 10.45
CA LEU A 325 3.25 -4.46 9.69
C LEU A 325 3.99 -3.28 10.34
N LYS A 326 3.29 -2.38 11.05
CA LYS A 326 3.96 -1.32 11.85
C LYS A 326 4.83 -1.85 12.99
N GLY A 327 4.68 -3.12 13.39
CA GLY A 327 5.52 -3.79 14.38
C GLY A 327 6.66 -4.62 13.78
N ILE A 328 6.88 -4.55 12.47
CA ILE A 328 7.82 -5.37 11.70
C ILE A 328 8.63 -4.42 10.79
N PRO A 329 9.96 -4.60 10.61
CA PRO A 329 10.77 -3.81 9.67
C PRO A 329 10.54 -4.23 8.21
N TRP A 330 9.27 -4.27 7.77
CA TRP A 330 8.80 -4.87 6.51
C TRP A 330 9.50 -4.28 5.28
N GLU A 331 9.83 -2.99 5.31
CA GLU A 331 10.52 -2.25 4.26
C GLU A 331 11.98 -2.69 4.01
N TYR A 332 12.54 -3.47 4.94
CA TYR A 332 13.87 -4.08 4.89
C TYR A 332 13.81 -5.62 4.75
N MET A 333 12.62 -6.19 4.53
CA MET A 333 12.46 -7.63 4.32
C MET A 333 12.36 -7.96 2.83
N TYR A 334 13.12 -8.97 2.41
CA TYR A 334 13.28 -9.34 1.01
C TYR A 334 12.82 -10.79 0.78
N PRO A 335 12.04 -11.07 -0.29
CA PRO A 335 11.63 -12.41 -0.65
C PRO A 335 12.81 -13.28 -1.07
N ASN A 336 12.70 -14.58 -0.79
CA ASN A 336 13.67 -15.60 -1.16
C ASN A 336 15.12 -15.32 -0.70
N HIS A 337 15.33 -14.39 0.25
CA HIS A 337 16.65 -14.07 0.78
C HIS A 337 17.25 -15.21 1.60
N THR A 338 16.39 -15.99 2.29
CA THR A 338 16.76 -17.19 3.06
C THR A 338 16.27 -18.46 2.34
N PRO A 339 16.88 -18.88 1.22
CA PRO A 339 16.42 -20.04 0.46
C PRO A 339 16.55 -21.33 1.29
N GLY A 340 15.53 -22.19 1.20
CA GLY A 340 15.48 -23.47 1.92
C GLY A 340 14.97 -23.41 3.37
N LEU A 341 14.60 -22.23 3.90
CA LEU A 341 13.95 -22.11 5.21
C LEU A 341 12.68 -22.99 5.32
N LEU A 342 11.94 -23.12 4.23
CA LEU A 342 10.91 -24.16 4.04
C LEU A 342 11.54 -25.31 3.26
N PRO A 343 11.75 -26.50 3.85
CA PRO A 343 12.35 -27.64 3.15
C PRO A 343 11.38 -28.33 2.19
N ASP A 344 10.05 -28.24 2.41
CA ASP A 344 9.05 -28.84 1.53
C ASP A 344 8.72 -27.95 0.31
N SER A 345 8.72 -28.56 -0.88
CA SER A 345 8.50 -27.86 -2.16
C SER A 345 7.03 -27.45 -2.42
N THR A 346 6.08 -28.03 -1.69
CA THR A 346 4.66 -27.62 -1.73
C THR A 346 4.46 -26.41 -0.83
N ASP A 347 5.09 -26.39 0.33
CA ASP A 347 5.11 -25.26 1.26
C ASP A 347 5.74 -24.03 0.63
N GLN A 348 6.90 -24.17 -0.03
CA GLN A 348 7.54 -23.09 -0.80
C GLN A 348 6.62 -22.42 -1.84
N LYS A 349 5.66 -23.15 -2.43
CA LYS A 349 4.72 -22.62 -3.44
C LYS A 349 3.51 -21.91 -2.81
N ARG A 350 3.16 -22.27 -1.57
CA ARG A 350 1.94 -21.83 -0.87
C ARG A 350 2.20 -20.73 0.16
N ILE A 351 3.33 -20.77 0.84
CA ILE A 351 3.69 -19.87 1.95
C ILE A 351 4.62 -18.80 1.40
N GLY A 352 4.21 -17.54 1.50
CA GLY A 352 5.09 -16.42 1.18
C GLY A 352 6.10 -16.21 2.31
N THR A 353 7.37 -15.98 1.97
CA THR A 353 8.45 -15.76 2.95
C THR A 353 9.27 -14.54 2.57
N VAL A 354 9.60 -13.73 3.58
CA VAL A 354 10.54 -12.61 3.47
C VAL A 354 11.46 -12.57 4.68
N SER A 355 12.71 -12.14 4.50
CA SER A 355 13.70 -12.06 5.57
C SER A 355 14.46 -10.74 5.55
N LEU A 356 14.96 -10.31 6.70
CA LEU A 356 16.00 -9.27 6.76
C LEU A 356 17.27 -9.75 6.04
N THR A 357 18.03 -8.82 5.46
CA THR A 357 19.28 -9.08 4.72
C THR A 357 20.44 -9.64 5.55
N ASN A 358 20.23 -9.83 6.85
CA ASN A 358 21.18 -10.43 7.80
C ASN A 358 20.75 -11.82 8.28
N ASP A 359 19.66 -12.36 7.74
CA ASP A 359 19.02 -13.64 8.08
C ASP A 359 18.67 -13.82 9.57
N ARG A 360 18.54 -12.72 10.33
CA ARG A 360 18.19 -12.76 11.76
C ARG A 360 16.70 -12.70 12.06
N LEU A 361 15.87 -12.41 11.07
CA LEU A 361 14.41 -12.35 11.19
C LEU A 361 13.75 -12.72 9.86
N SER A 362 12.85 -13.70 9.91
CA SER A 362 11.94 -14.03 8.80
C SER A 362 10.49 -13.81 9.20
N MET A 363 9.69 -13.39 8.23
CA MET A 363 8.24 -13.36 8.28
C MET A 363 7.71 -14.32 7.23
N LEU A 364 6.79 -15.20 7.64
CA LEU A 364 6.08 -16.12 6.77
C LEU A 364 4.59 -15.81 6.83
N TYR A 365 3.92 -15.76 5.67
CA TYR A 365 2.47 -15.74 5.58
C TYR A 365 1.96 -17.13 5.18
N ILE A 366 1.26 -17.78 6.13
CA ILE A 366 0.67 -19.09 5.95
C ILE A 366 -0.83 -18.90 5.69
N PRO A 367 -1.33 -19.13 4.46
CA PRO A 367 -2.72 -18.85 4.09
C PRO A 367 -3.74 -19.87 4.63
N GLU A 368 -3.27 -20.95 5.25
CA GLU A 368 -4.08 -22.06 5.77
C GLU A 368 -3.51 -22.52 7.11
N SER A 369 -4.39 -22.78 8.09
CA SER A 369 -4.00 -23.18 9.44
C SER A 369 -3.57 -24.64 9.49
N ARG A 370 -2.25 -24.87 9.46
CA ARG A 370 -1.62 -26.20 9.55
C ARG A 370 -0.23 -26.11 10.17
N SER A 371 0.27 -27.21 10.71
CA SER A 371 1.68 -27.32 11.07
C SER A 371 2.57 -27.28 9.83
N ILE A 372 3.74 -26.65 9.96
CA ILE A 372 4.78 -26.57 8.92
C ILE A 372 6.13 -26.99 9.50
N ARG A 373 7.07 -27.38 8.65
CA ARG A 373 8.46 -27.66 9.05
C ARG A 373 9.38 -26.54 8.58
N LEU A 374 10.34 -26.14 9.41
CA LEU A 374 11.34 -25.14 9.09
C LEU A 374 12.76 -25.69 9.28
N ASP A 375 13.65 -25.33 8.36
CA ASP A 375 15.10 -25.47 8.55
C ASP A 375 15.65 -24.16 9.15
N LEU A 376 15.74 -24.12 10.48
CA LEU A 376 16.26 -22.98 11.22
C LEU A 376 17.78 -22.80 11.06
N THR A 377 18.50 -23.80 10.54
CA THR A 377 19.95 -23.65 10.23
C THR A 377 20.22 -22.67 9.09
N LYS A 378 19.18 -22.30 8.34
CA LYS A 378 19.24 -21.27 7.31
C LYS A 378 19.21 -19.84 7.87
N LEU A 379 18.83 -19.66 9.14
CA LEU A 379 18.81 -18.36 9.80
C LEU A 379 20.08 -18.15 10.62
N ARG A 380 20.46 -16.87 10.78
CA ARG A 380 21.63 -16.48 11.56
C ARG A 380 21.27 -16.30 13.04
N GLY A 381 21.53 -17.33 13.83
CA GLY A 381 21.38 -17.33 15.28
C GLY A 381 21.44 -18.76 15.82
N ASN A 382 21.55 -18.90 17.15
CA ASN A 382 21.49 -20.20 17.82
C ASN A 382 20.10 -20.49 18.40
N ASP A 383 19.45 -19.45 18.93
CA ASP A 383 18.14 -19.50 19.57
C ASP A 383 17.15 -18.57 18.86
N PHE A 384 15.98 -19.08 18.51
CA PHE A 384 14.96 -18.39 17.74
C PHE A 384 13.66 -18.24 18.53
N ARG A 385 13.18 -17.00 18.68
CA ARG A 385 11.87 -16.72 19.26
C ARG A 385 10.79 -16.78 18.17
N ILE A 386 9.76 -17.57 18.44
CA ILE A 386 8.55 -17.64 17.61
C ILE A 386 7.52 -16.61 18.06
N VAL A 387 6.93 -15.86 17.12
CA VAL A 387 5.77 -15.00 17.37
C VAL A 387 4.73 -15.21 16.28
N TRP A 388 3.49 -15.48 16.69
CA TRP A 388 2.35 -15.58 15.78
C TRP A 388 1.49 -14.33 15.84
N TYR A 389 0.97 -13.89 14.69
CA TYR A 389 -0.16 -12.97 14.60
C TYR A 389 -1.30 -13.57 13.79
N SER A 390 -2.53 -13.28 14.20
CA SER A 390 -3.74 -13.57 13.42
C SER A 390 -4.08 -12.35 12.55
N PRO A 391 -4.03 -12.45 11.21
CA PRO A 391 -4.50 -11.41 10.28
C PRO A 391 -5.94 -10.93 10.54
N ARG A 392 -6.78 -11.81 11.10
CA ARG A 392 -8.23 -11.59 11.31
C ARG A 392 -8.55 -10.75 12.53
N THR A 393 -7.71 -10.80 13.56
CA THR A 393 -7.99 -10.24 14.88
C THR A 393 -6.88 -9.32 15.38
N GLY A 394 -5.72 -9.27 14.69
CA GLY A 394 -4.52 -8.58 15.16
C GLY A 394 -4.00 -9.08 16.51
N ARG A 395 -4.50 -10.23 16.99
CA ARG A 395 -4.02 -10.87 18.22
C ARG A 395 -2.62 -11.42 17.98
N ARG A 396 -1.78 -11.32 19.00
CA ARG A 396 -0.39 -11.79 19.03
C ARG A 396 -0.27 -12.92 20.05
N TRP A 397 0.48 -13.96 19.70
CA TRP A 397 0.93 -15.00 20.62
C TRP A 397 2.46 -15.05 20.59
N THR A 398 3.09 -15.10 21.77
CA THR A 398 4.51 -15.50 21.86
C THR A 398 4.53 -17.03 21.90
N GLY A 399 5.25 -17.63 20.97
CA GLY A 399 5.52 -19.07 20.98
C GLY A 399 6.72 -19.42 21.85
N VAL A 400 7.16 -20.67 21.75
CA VAL A 400 8.39 -21.15 22.39
C VAL A 400 9.64 -20.53 21.74
N THR A 401 10.75 -20.56 22.48
CA THR A 401 12.09 -20.44 21.91
C THR A 401 12.50 -21.81 21.36
N LEU A 402 13.14 -21.82 20.19
CA LEU A 402 13.64 -23.03 19.52
C LEU A 402 15.12 -22.88 19.25
N THR A 403 15.89 -23.93 19.51
CA THR A 403 17.29 -24.01 19.08
C THR A 403 17.37 -24.24 17.58
N SER A 404 18.51 -23.90 16.97
CA SER A 404 18.80 -24.20 15.57
C SER A 404 18.64 -25.71 15.27
N SER A 405 17.87 -26.03 14.22
CA SER A 405 17.47 -27.38 13.84
C SER A 405 17.06 -27.41 12.36
N THR A 406 17.34 -28.52 11.67
CA THR A 406 16.98 -28.73 10.26
C THR A 406 15.52 -29.13 10.03
N ASP A 407 14.78 -29.49 11.09
CA ASP A 407 13.43 -30.04 11.02
C ASP A 407 12.55 -29.57 12.18
N ALA A 408 12.50 -28.25 12.39
CA ALA A 408 11.67 -27.65 13.43
C ALA A 408 10.18 -27.70 13.04
N LEU A 409 9.38 -28.50 13.74
CA LEU A 409 7.92 -28.55 13.55
C LEU A 409 7.25 -27.36 14.26
N ILE A 410 6.56 -26.51 13.49
CA ILE A 410 5.92 -25.29 13.95
C ILE A 410 4.41 -25.40 13.76
N THR A 411 3.64 -25.30 14.85
CA THR A 411 2.18 -25.44 14.86
C THR A 411 1.51 -24.10 15.23
N PRO A 412 0.48 -23.65 14.49
CA PRO A 412 -0.30 -22.47 14.86
C PRO A 412 -0.93 -22.58 16.25
N PRO A 413 -1.07 -21.47 17.00
CA PRO A 413 -1.59 -21.50 18.37
C PRO A 413 -3.10 -21.76 18.46
N ASP A 414 -3.80 -21.74 17.32
CA ASP A 414 -5.21 -22.08 17.17
C ASP A 414 -5.38 -22.75 15.79
N ALA A 415 -5.94 -23.96 15.76
CA ALA A 415 -5.96 -24.83 14.58
C ALA A 415 -7.25 -24.76 13.76
N GLN A 416 -8.03 -23.67 13.88
CA GLN A 416 -9.29 -23.51 13.18
C GLN A 416 -9.17 -23.59 11.64
N THR A 417 -10.03 -24.39 11.02
CA THR A 417 -10.10 -24.57 9.57
C THR A 417 -10.32 -23.24 8.86
N GLY A 418 -9.59 -23.03 7.76
CA GLY A 418 -9.68 -21.80 6.97
C GLY A 418 -9.12 -20.56 7.66
N TRP A 419 -8.42 -20.68 8.80
CA TRP A 419 -7.62 -19.59 9.38
C TRP A 419 -6.30 -19.37 8.62
N ASP A 420 -5.79 -18.14 8.70
CA ASP A 420 -4.52 -17.68 8.10
C ASP A 420 -3.63 -17.11 9.21
N TRP A 421 -2.32 -17.09 8.99
CA TRP A 421 -1.35 -16.78 10.03
C TRP A 421 -0.14 -16.00 9.49
N ILE A 422 0.35 -15.07 10.32
CA ILE A 422 1.69 -14.52 10.18
C ILE A 422 2.57 -15.15 11.24
N LEU A 423 3.66 -15.76 10.82
CA LEU A 423 4.69 -16.34 11.66
C LEU A 423 5.95 -15.48 11.56
N LEU A 424 6.46 -15.01 12.69
CA LEU A 424 7.80 -14.41 12.80
C LEU A 424 8.74 -15.40 13.48
N VAL A 425 9.93 -15.54 12.93
CA VAL A 425 11.03 -16.34 13.45
C VAL A 425 12.25 -15.42 13.56
N GLY A 426 12.66 -15.06 14.78
CA GLY A 426 13.73 -14.09 15.01
C GLY A 426 14.79 -14.58 15.99
N ALA A 427 16.06 -14.43 15.63
CA ALA A 427 17.21 -14.79 16.45
C ALA A 427 17.30 -13.93 17.73
N GLN A 428 17.60 -14.57 18.87
CA GLN A 428 17.63 -13.93 20.19
C GLN A 428 19.02 -13.44 20.64
N ASP A 429 20.09 -13.92 20.00
CA ASP A 429 21.48 -13.91 20.48
C ASP A 429 22.38 -12.82 19.89
#